data_AF-A0A3N5HJS2-F1
#
_entry.id   AF-A0A3N5HJS2-F1
#
_cell.length_a   1.000
_cell.length_b   1.000
_cell.length_c   1.000
_cell.angle_alpha   90.00
_cell.angle_beta   90.00
_cell.angle_gamma   90.00
#
_symmetry.space_group_name_H-M   'P 1'
#
loop_
_entity.id
_entity.type
_entity.pdbx_description
1 polymer ?
#
loop_
_entity_poly.entity_id
_entity_poly.type
_entity_poly.pdbx_seq_one_letter_code
_entity_poly.pdbx_strand_id
1 'polypeptide(L)' 'MTDRPLWTPSAARMAEANLTRFVAAANARHGLRLTGFRDTLRFSVEHPEAFWSLLWDFCGVRAETRGSRVLVDGGRM' A
#
# COMPACT_ATOMS: atom_id res chain seq x y z
N MET A 1 4.15 32.50 -1.03
CA MET A 1 4.10 31.30 -0.17
C MET A 1 5.44 30.61 -0.28
N THR A 2 6.18 30.46 0.82
CA THR A 2 7.43 29.68 0.82
C THR A 2 7.09 28.21 0.69
N ASP A 3 7.38 27.62 -0.46
CA ASP A 3 7.13 26.21 -0.83
C ASP A 3 8.09 25.23 -0.13
N ARG A 4 8.60 25.62 1.05
CA ARG A 4 9.62 24.84 1.77
C ARG A 4 8.94 24.04 2.89
N PRO A 5 9.06 22.71 2.90
CA PRO A 5 8.44 21.90 3.93
C PRO A 5 9.03 22.25 5.30
N LEU A 6 8.16 22.32 6.32
CA LEU A 6 8.57 22.54 7.72
C LEU A 6 9.47 21.42 8.25
N TRP A 7 9.36 20.22 7.67
CA TRP A 7 10.10 19.04 8.06
C TRP A 7 10.22 18.04 6.90
N THR A 8 11.28 17.24 6.89
CA THR A 8 11.47 16.13 5.95
C THR A 8 12.10 14.95 6.71
N PRO A 9 11.63 13.71 6.51
CA PRO A 9 12.21 12.54 7.17
C PRO A 9 13.66 12.31 6.75
N SER A 10 14.45 11.74 7.65
CA SER A 10 15.79 11.25 7.31
C SER A 10 15.70 10.01 6.41
N ALA A 11 16.78 9.73 5.66
CA ALA A 11 16.87 8.54 4.82
C ALA A 11 16.68 7.24 5.61
N ALA A 12 17.26 7.14 6.81
CA ALA A 12 17.08 5.99 7.70
C ALA A 12 15.60 5.78 8.06
N ARG A 13 14.89 6.86 8.43
CA ARG A 13 13.46 6.79 8.75
C ARG A 13 12.62 6.36 7.56
N MET A 14 12.98 6.80 6.34
CA MET A 14 12.31 6.33 5.12
C MET A 14 12.58 4.85 4.86
N ALA A 15 13.81 4.38 5.02
CA ALA A 15 14.18 2.98 4.81
C ALA A 15 13.45 2.03 5.77
N GLU A 16 13.29 2.42 7.03
CA GLU A 16 12.64 1.62 8.08
C GLU A 16 11.11 1.71 8.08
N ALA A 17 10.53 2.62 7.30
CA ALA A 17 9.09 2.81 7.26
C ALA A 17 8.37 1.55 6.75
N ASN A 18 7.23 1.23 7.38
CA ASN A 18 6.36 0.14 6.92
C ASN A 18 5.91 0.33 5.46
N LEU A 19 5.75 1.58 5.01
CA LEU A 19 5.42 1.89 3.62
C LEU A 19 6.49 1.37 2.65
N THR A 20 7.79 1.52 2.98
CA THR A 20 8.90 1.04 2.15
C THR A 20 8.88 -0.49 2.05
N ARG A 21 8.65 -1.17 3.18
CA ARG A 21 8.48 -2.63 3.21
C ARG A 21 7.25 -3.10 2.42
N PHE A 22 6.14 -2.37 2.54
CA PHE A 22 4.91 -2.66 1.82
C PHE A 22 5.08 -2.49 0.30
N VAL A 23 5.75 -1.42 -0.14
CA VAL A 23 6.12 -1.20 -1.55
C VAL A 23 6.92 -2.37 -2.10
N ALA A 24 7.92 -2.85 -1.36
CA ALA A 24 8.70 -4.03 -1.78
C ALA A 24 7.82 -5.27 -1.91
N ALA A 25 6.91 -5.51 -0.96
CA ALA A 25 5.97 -6.64 -1.01
C ALA A 25 4.99 -6.53 -2.19
N ALA A 26 4.49 -5.32 -2.49
CA ALA A 26 3.61 -5.07 -3.63
C ALA A 26 4.32 -5.31 -4.97
N ASN A 27 5.54 -4.81 -5.11
CA ASN A 27 6.36 -5.03 -6.29
C ASN A 27 6.65 -6.52 -6.50
N ALA A 28 7.03 -7.25 -5.45
CA ALA A 28 7.30 -8.67 -5.52
C ALA A 28 6.05 -9.50 -5.86
N ARG A 29 4.89 -9.20 -5.25
CA ARG A 29 3.67 -9.98 -5.44
C ARG A 29 2.97 -9.71 -6.77
N HIS A 30 2.97 -8.46 -7.22
CA HIS A 30 2.17 -8.02 -8.37
C HIS A 30 3.01 -7.62 -9.59
N GLY A 31 4.34 -7.79 -9.54
CA GLY A 31 5.23 -7.42 -10.64
C GLY A 31 5.31 -5.91 -10.91
N LEU A 32 5.01 -5.09 -9.89
CA LEU A 32 4.95 -3.64 -9.99
C LEU A 32 6.34 -2.99 -9.83
N ARG A 33 6.41 -1.70 -10.13
CA ARG A 33 7.59 -0.84 -9.93
C ARG A 33 7.23 0.43 -9.15
N LEU A 34 6.54 0.26 -8.03
CA LEU A 34 6.16 1.37 -7.15
C LEU A 34 7.41 1.94 -6.48
N THR A 35 7.52 3.27 -6.42
CA THR A 35 8.70 3.97 -5.90
C THR A 35 8.46 4.70 -4.58
N GLY A 36 7.20 4.76 -4.11
CA GLY A 36 6.87 5.41 -2.85
C GLY A 36 5.38 5.64 -2.67
N PHE A 37 5.04 6.62 -1.83
CA PHE A 37 3.66 6.87 -1.41
C PHE A 37 2.71 7.14 -2.58
N ARG A 38 3.07 8.01 -3.53
CA ARG A 38 2.18 8.39 -4.65
C ARG A 38 1.81 7.20 -5.53
N ASP A 39 2.78 6.36 -5.87
CA ASP A 39 2.53 5.15 -6.65
C ASP A 39 1.69 4.14 -5.86
N THR A 40 1.96 4.00 -4.56
CA THR A 40 1.20 3.10 -3.68
C THR A 40 -0.25 3.55 -3.55
N LEU A 41 -0.49 4.85 -3.42
CA LEU A 41 -1.82 5.43 -3.40
C LEU A 41 -2.56 5.16 -4.72
N ARG A 42 -1.91 5.42 -5.86
CA ARG A 42 -2.50 5.11 -7.17
C ARG A 42 -2.86 3.62 -7.28
N PHE A 43 -1.96 2.72 -6.89
CA PHE A 43 -2.22 1.28 -6.86
C PHE A 43 -3.43 0.93 -5.97
N SER A 44 -3.58 1.55 -4.80
CA SER A 44 -4.71 1.30 -3.91
C SER A 44 -6.08 1.67 -4.50
N VAL A 45 -6.10 2.67 -5.40
CA VAL A 45 -7.32 3.17 -6.04
C VAL A 45 -7.61 2.43 -7.35
N GLU A 46 -6.59 2.19 -8.18
CA GLU A 46 -6.74 1.52 -9.47
C GLU A 46 -6.95 0.00 -9.33
N HIS A 47 -6.39 -0.60 -8.28
CA HIS A 47 -6.43 -2.04 -8.03
C HIS A 47 -6.77 -2.38 -6.58
N PRO A 48 -7.96 -1.98 -6.08
CA PRO A 48 -8.32 -2.06 -4.67
C PRO A 48 -8.35 -3.49 -4.13
N GLU A 49 -8.81 -4.47 -4.91
CA GLU A 49 -8.82 -5.89 -4.48
C GLU A 49 -7.41 -6.45 -4.26
N ALA A 50 -6.49 -6.14 -5.17
CA ALA A 50 -5.09 -6.54 -5.04
C ALA A 50 -4.44 -5.86 -3.83
N PHE A 51 -4.71 -4.57 -3.65
CA PHE A 51 -4.23 -3.79 -2.52
C PHE A 51 -4.71 -4.34 -1.17
N TRP A 52 -6.03 -4.53 -1.00
CA TRP A 52 -6.62 -4.99 0.26
C TRP A 52 -6.20 -6.43 0.60
N SER A 53 -6.10 -7.30 -0.40
CA SER A 53 -5.59 -8.67 -0.20
C SER A 53 -4.15 -8.66 0.29
N LEU A 54 -3.29 -7.86 -0.33
CA LEU A 54 -1.89 -7.72 0.07
C LEU A 54 -1.77 -7.10 1.46
N LEU A 55 -2.57 -6.07 1.78
CA LEU A 55 -2.55 -5.44 3.09
C LEU A 55 -2.94 -6.42 4.20
N TRP A 56 -3.97 -7.24 3.97
CA TRP A 56 -4.36 -8.29 4.91
C TRP A 56 -3.20 -9.25 5.20
N ASP A 57 -2.53 -9.74 4.14
CA ASP A 57 -1.37 -10.62 4.25
C ASP A 57 -0.21 -9.94 4.98
N PHE A 58 0.12 -8.71 4.58
CA PHE A 58 1.24 -7.93 5.12
C PHE A 58 1.07 -7.63 6.62
N CYS A 59 -0.14 -7.28 7.04
CA CYS A 59 -0.46 -7.01 8.44
C CYS A 59 -0.62 -8.28 9.27
N GLY A 60 -0.63 -9.47 8.65
CA GLY A 60 -0.79 -10.75 9.34
C GLY A 60 -2.16 -10.90 10.00
N VAL A 61 -3.23 -10.38 9.37
CA VAL A 61 -4.58 -10.42 9.95
C VAL A 61 -5.02 -11.88 10.14
N ARG A 62 -5.38 -12.22 11.39
CA ARG A 62 -5.81 -13.55 11.81
C ARG A 62 -7.34 -13.61 11.85
N ALA A 63 -7.91 -14.56 11.12
CA ALA A 63 -9.34 -14.86 11.13
C ALA A 63 -9.52 -16.37 10.93
N GLU A 64 -10.66 -16.91 11.35
CA GLU A 64 -11.04 -18.30 11.06
C GLU A 64 -11.12 -18.53 9.54
N THR A 65 -11.72 -17.57 8.81
CA THR A 65 -11.73 -17.52 7.35
C THR A 65 -11.61 -16.07 6.86
N ARG A 66 -10.90 -15.84 5.75
CA ARG A 66 -10.68 -14.49 5.15
C ARG A 66 -11.94 -13.91 4.47
N GLY A 67 -12.97 -14.74 4.22
CA GLY A 67 -14.09 -14.40 3.35
C GLY A 67 -13.78 -14.70 1.88
N SER A 68 -14.82 -14.97 1.09
CA SER A 68 -14.71 -15.39 -0.31
C SER A 68 -14.64 -14.23 -1.30
N ARG A 69 -14.89 -12.99 -0.85
CA ARG A 69 -14.88 -11.78 -1.68
C ARG A 69 -14.03 -10.72 -0.99
N VAL A 70 -13.16 -10.08 -1.75
CA VAL A 70 -12.27 -9.02 -1.25
C VAL A 70 -12.96 -7.66 -1.30
N LEU A 71 -13.69 -7.38 -2.38
CA LEU A 71 -14.47 -6.16 -2.56
C LEU A 71 -15.82 -6.52 -3.20
N VAL A 72 -16.87 -5.81 -2.80
CA VAL A 72 -18.20 -5.90 -3.39
C VAL A 72 -18.61 -4.48 -3.79
N ASP A 73 -19.27 -4.35 -4.95
CA ASP A 73 -19.75 -3.06 -5.48
C ASP A 73 -18.64 -1.99 -5.68
N GLY A 74 -17.40 -2.39 -5.98
CA GLY A 74 -16.24 -1.48 -6.08
C GLY A 74 -16.32 -0.34 -7.11
N GLY A 75 -17.32 -0.36 -8.00
CA GLY A 75 -17.59 0.68 -8.98
C GLY A 75 -18.89 1.46 -8.75
N ARG A 76 -19.62 1.21 -7.66
CA ARG A 76 -20.80 2.01 -7.29
C ARG A 76 -20.38 3.15 -6.36
N MET A 77 -20.52 4.37 -6.86
CA MET A 77 -20.74 5.57 -6.04
C MET A 77 -22.24 5.81 -5.89
#